data_AF-X1VCG1-F1
#
_entry.id   AF-X1VCG1-F1
#
_cell.length_a   1.000
_cell.length_b   1.000
_cell.length_c   1.000
_cell.angle_alpha   90.00
_cell.angle_beta   90.00
_cell.angle_gamma   90.00
#
_symmetry.space_group_name_H-M   'P 1'
#
loop_
_entity.id
_entity.type
_entity.pdbx_description
1 polymer ?
#
loop_
_entity_poly.entity_id
_entity_poly.type
_entity_poly.pdbx_seq_one_letter_code
_entity_poly.pdbx_strand_id
1 'polypeptide(L)' 'MYNIIIVGAGGFGREVYLWAKDSFSKDQYKIKGFLDDNPKILNNYNMDIGIIGD' A
#
# COMPACT_ATOMS: atom_id res chain seq x y z
N MET A 1 -4.26 15.61 7.31
CA MET A 1 -4.30 14.16 7.04
C MET A 1 -3.94 13.94 5.58
N TYR A 2 -2.84 13.25 5.30
CA TYR A 2 -2.35 13.01 3.94
C TYR A 2 -2.93 11.71 3.35
N ASN A 3 -3.18 11.69 2.05
CA ASN A 3 -3.51 10.46 1.34
C ASN A 3 -2.24 9.92 0.69
N ILE A 4 -1.92 8.66 0.99
CA ILE A 4 -0.74 8.00 0.44
C ILE A 4 -1.20 6.96 -0.57
N ILE A 5 -0.60 7.00 -1.75
CA ILE A 5 -0.68 5.95 -2.77
C ILE A 5 0.74 5.42 -2.93
N ILE A 6 0.89 4.10 -2.92
CA ILE A 6 2.19 3.45 -3.08
C ILE A 6 2.31 2.96 -4.52
N VAL A 7 3.37 3.36 -5.23
CA VAL A 7 3.61 2.91 -6.61
C VAL A 7 4.44 1.63 -6.58
N GLY A 8 3.93 0.57 -7.21
CA GLY A 8 4.46 -0.78 -7.16
C GLY A 8 3.94 -1.56 -5.94
N ALA A 9 3.35 -2.72 -6.18
CA ALA A 9 2.84 -3.65 -5.18
C ALA A 9 3.71 -4.92 -5.02
N GLY A 10 4.90 -4.91 -5.61
CA GLY A 10 5.94 -5.93 -5.43
C GLY A 10 6.54 -5.97 -4.02
N GLY A 11 7.62 -6.73 -3.84
CA GLY A 11 8.24 -6.94 -2.51
C GLY A 11 8.55 -5.64 -1.77
N PHE A 12 9.22 -4.69 -2.43
CA PHE A 12 9.59 -3.42 -1.82
C PHE A 12 8.38 -2.52 -1.50
N GLY A 13 7.38 -2.46 -2.38
CA GLY A 13 6.17 -1.66 -2.13
C GLY A 13 5.41 -2.12 -0.89
N ARG A 14 5.35 -3.45 -0.66
CA ARG A 14 4.74 -4.01 0.55
C ARG A 14 5.53 -3.69 1.82
N GLU A 15 6.85 -3.62 1.75
CA GLU A 15 7.67 -3.15 2.89
C GLU A 15 7.40 -1.68 3.21
N VAL A 16 7.28 -0.81 2.19
CA VAL A 16 6.92 0.60 2.38
C VAL A 16 5.56 0.75 3.06
N TYR A 17 4.58 -0.11 2.71
CA TYR A 17 3.29 -0.14 3.39
C TYR A 17 3.42 -0.44 4.89
N LEU A 18 4.24 -1.43 5.26
CA LEU A 18 4.49 -1.78 6.66
C LEU A 18 5.22 -0.64 7.39
N TRP A 19 6.28 -0.08 6.80
CA TRP A 19 7.00 1.05 7.39
C TRP A 19 6.11 2.28 7.59
N ALA A 20 5.22 2.59 6.64
CA ALA A 20 4.25 3.67 6.80
C ALA A 20 3.31 3.40 7.98
N LYS A 21 2.83 2.16 8.13
CA LYS A 21 1.99 1.73 9.26
C LYS A 21 2.69 1.87 10.61
N ASP A 22 3.97 1.56 10.67
CA ASP A 22 4.73 1.55 11.93
C ASP A 22 5.31 2.92 12.30
N SER A 23 5.57 3.80 11.32
CA SER A 23 6.31 5.05 11.55
C SER A 23 5.42 6.23 11.98
N PHE A 24 4.12 6.18 11.70
CA PHE A 24 3.24 7.34 11.83
C PHE A 24 1.96 7.01 12.60
N SER A 25 1.44 7.96 13.39
CA SER A 25 0.11 7.83 13.98
C SER A 25 -0.97 7.79 12.89
N LYS A 26 -1.98 6.93 13.06
CA LYS A 26 -3.08 6.72 12.10
C LYS A 26 -3.88 7.99 11.79
N ASP A 27 -3.82 9.00 12.65
CA ASP A 27 -4.54 10.26 12.47
C ASP A 27 -3.84 11.21 11.47
N GLN A 28 -2.59 10.91 11.08
CA GLN A 28 -1.79 11.77 10.22
C GLN A 28 -1.94 11.44 8.73
N TYR A 29 -2.27 10.20 8.38
CA TYR A 29 -2.32 9.73 6.99
C TYR A 29 -3.33 8.59 6.79
N LYS A 30 -3.71 8.38 5.54
CA LYS A 30 -4.48 7.23 5.08
C LYS A 30 -3.83 6.63 3.84
N ILE A 31 -3.41 5.38 3.92
CA ILE A 31 -2.94 4.63 2.74
C ILE A 31 -4.17 4.19 1.96
N LYS A 32 -4.21 4.56 0.68
CA LYS A 32 -5.36 4.38 -0.19
C LYS A 32 -5.31 3.05 -0.96
N GLY A 33 -4.12 2.54 -1.23
CA GLY A 33 -3.90 1.38 -2.07
C GLY A 33 -2.56 1.48 -2.79
N PHE A 34 -2.34 0.51 -3.67
CA PHE A 34 -1.18 0.47 -4.56
C PHE A 34 -1.56 0.82 -6.00
N LEU A 35 -0.61 1.37 -6.76
CA LEU A 35 -0.64 1.35 -8.23
C LEU A 35 0.27 0.22 -8.72
N ASP A 36 -0.27 -0.70 -9.51
CA ASP A 36 0.48 -1.81 -10.09
C ASP A 36 -0.30 -2.38 -11.27
N ASP A 37 0.38 -2.59 -12.39
CA ASP A 37 -0.22 -3.10 -13.63
C ASP A 37 -0.66 -4.58 -13.51
N ASN A 38 -0.24 -5.28 -12.46
CA ASN A 38 -0.69 -6.63 -12.15
C ASN A 38 -1.74 -6.66 -11.02
N PRO A 39 -3.05 -6.70 -11.34
CA PRO A 39 -4.12 -6.66 -10.34
C PRO A 39 -4.15 -7.90 -9.41
N LYS A 40 -3.39 -8.96 -9.74
CA LYS A 40 -3.35 -10.22 -8.98
C LYS A 40 -2.10 -10.35 -8.10
N ILE A 41 -1.18 -9.39 -8.12
CA ILE A 41 0.10 -9.48 -7.42
C ILE A 41 -0.04 -9.63 -5.90
N LEU A 42 -1.18 -9.20 -5.34
CA LEU A 42 -1.50 -9.29 -3.92
C LEU A 42 -2.30 -10.55 -3.52
N ASN A 43 -2.75 -11.39 -4.46
CA ASN A 43 -3.67 -12.50 -4.18
C ASN A 43 -3.16 -13.51 -3.14
N ASN A 44 -1.84 -13.61 -2.97
CA ASN A 44 -1.20 -14.55 -2.04
C ASN A 44 -0.75 -13.87 -0.74
N TYR A 45 -1.14 -12.61 -0.51
CA TYR A 45 -0.75 -11.83 0.66
C TYR A 45 -1.98 -11.35 1.42
N ASN A 46 -1.94 -11.45 2.75
CA ASN A 46 -3.00 -10.93 3.61
C ASN A 46 -2.76 -9.43 3.87
N MET A 47 -3.34 -8.59 3.01
CA MET A 47 -3.19 -7.12 3.04
C MET A 47 -4.54 -6.45 3.27
N ASP A 48 -4.55 -5.37 4.06
CA ASP A 48 -5.77 -4.58 4.35
C ASP A 48 -6.18 -3.67 3.18
N ILE A 49 -5.30 -3.50 2.19
CA ILE A 49 -5.48 -2.62 1.02
C ILE A 49 -5.12 -3.37 -0.26
N GLY A 50 -5.73 -2.96 -1.38
CA GLY A 50 -5.54 -3.58 -2.69
C GLY A 50 -4.93 -2.64 -3.74
N ILE A 51 -4.92 -3.12 -4.98
CA ILE A 51 -4.60 -2.32 -6.17
C ILE A 51 -5.78 -1.37 -6.45
N ILE A 52 -5.49 -0.10 -6.73
CA ILE A 52 -6.49 0.95 -6.99
C ILE A 52 -6.32 1.62 -8.37
N GLY A 53 -5.34 1.19 -9.15
CA GLY A 53 -5.03 1.68 -10.50
C GLY A 53 -3.66 1.20 -10.97
N ASP A 54 -3.23 1.74 -12.11
CA ASP A 54 -1.98 1.39 -12.80
C ASP A 54 -1.10 2.64 -12.96
#